data_AF-A0A8X7S2V7-F1
#
_entry.id   AF-A0A8X7S2V7-F1
#
_cell.length_a   1.000
_cell.length_b   1.000
_cell.length_c   1.000
_cell.angle_alpha   90.00
_cell.angle_beta   90.00
_cell.angle_gamma   90.00
#
_symmetry.space_group_name_H-M   'P 1'
#
loop_
_entity.id
_entity.type
_entity.pdbx_description
1 polymer ?
#
loop_
_entity_poly.entity_id
_entity_poly.type
_entity_poly.pdbx_seq_one_letter_code
_entity_poly.pdbx_strand_id
1 'polypeptide(L)'
;MIEKKVAVYDCSRGRNRQYVEKFAAMIPRIVKAVAPPKSKILLSSYSIADMPMPSRLNKSCADCGAYALKHLECILLGLDLILVEDEIMSGCQQKIAYDIWEAAHDPILIQLMAQHMPLDFESSAVYDLEED
;
A
#
# COMPACT_ATOMS: atom_id res chain seq x y z
N MET A 1 -8.92 5.14 23.50
CA MET A 1 -8.22 3.88 23.18
C MET A 1 -7.99 3.88 21.68
N ILE A 2 -6.76 3.74 21.18
CA ILE A 2 -6.51 3.65 19.73
C ILE A 2 -6.88 2.23 19.30
N GLU A 3 -7.75 2.12 18.31
CA GLU A 3 -8.14 0.82 17.73
C GLU A 3 -6.96 0.27 16.91
N LYS A 4 -6.44 -0.91 17.28
CA LYS A 4 -5.35 -1.58 16.57
C LYS A 4 -5.92 -2.41 15.42
N LYS A 5 -6.21 -1.74 14.30
CA LYS A 5 -6.94 -2.32 13.17
C LYS A 5 -6.23 -2.08 11.84
N VAL A 6 -6.22 -3.09 10.98
CA VAL A 6 -5.84 -3.01 9.57
C VAL A 6 -7.12 -3.02 8.75
N ALA A 7 -7.43 -1.89 8.12
CA ALA A 7 -8.49 -1.82 7.13
C ALA A 7 -7.97 -2.32 5.78
N VAL A 8 -8.67 -3.26 5.17
CA VAL A 8 -8.25 -3.93 3.93
C VAL A 8 -9.19 -3.55 2.81
N TYR A 9 -8.64 -2.92 1.77
CA TYR A 9 -9.33 -2.62 0.53
C TYR A 9 -8.79 -3.54 -0.55
N ASP A 10 -9.60 -4.51 -0.98
CA ASP A 10 -9.15 -5.56 -1.88
C ASP A 10 -10.00 -5.63 -3.16
N CYS A 11 -9.45 -5.10 -4.24
CA CYS A 11 -10.04 -5.20 -5.58
C CYS A 11 -9.88 -6.61 -6.21
N SER A 12 -9.16 -7.53 -5.55
CA SER A 12 -8.81 -8.87 -6.04
C SER A 12 -9.57 -10.02 -5.36
N ARG A 13 -10.51 -9.70 -4.45
CA ARG A 13 -11.47 -10.64 -3.81
C ARG A 13 -10.86 -11.66 -2.84
N GLY A 14 -9.93 -11.25 -1.99
CA GLY A 14 -9.37 -12.06 -0.90
C GLY A 14 -8.23 -12.98 -1.31
N ARG A 15 -7.77 -12.92 -2.57
CA ARG A 15 -6.71 -13.81 -3.09
C ARG A 15 -5.37 -13.65 -2.37
N ASN A 16 -5.17 -12.53 -1.68
CA ASN A 16 -3.92 -12.16 -1.03
C ASN A 16 -4.00 -12.13 0.50
N ARG A 17 -5.01 -12.79 1.13
CA ARG A 17 -5.27 -12.71 2.57
C ARG A 17 -4.07 -13.10 3.44
N GLN A 18 -3.29 -14.10 3.02
CA GLN A 18 -2.07 -14.53 3.72
C GLN A 18 -1.05 -13.38 3.91
N TYR A 19 -0.94 -12.47 2.94
CA TYR A 19 -0.02 -11.33 3.03
C TYR A 19 -0.54 -10.28 4.01
N VAL A 20 -1.86 -10.07 4.04
CA VAL A 20 -2.53 -9.18 5.00
C VAL A 20 -2.35 -9.66 6.43
N GLU A 21 -2.49 -10.97 6.67
CA GLU A 21 -2.33 -11.57 8.00
C GLU A 21 -0.89 -11.46 8.50
N LYS A 22 0.08 -11.75 7.64
CA LYS A 22 1.51 -11.54 7.95
C LYS A 22 1.79 -10.06 8.26
N PHE A 23 1.24 -9.14 7.47
CA PHE A 23 1.40 -7.72 7.70
C PHE A 23 0.80 -7.27 9.05
N ALA A 24 -0.43 -7.69 9.37
CA ALA A 24 -1.09 -7.38 10.64
C ALA A 24 -0.31 -7.88 11.87
N ALA A 25 0.36 -9.03 11.75
CA ALA A 25 1.24 -9.57 12.79
C ALA A 25 2.61 -8.86 12.88
N MET A 26 3.05 -8.21 11.80
CA MET A 26 4.32 -7.49 11.74
C MET A 26 4.23 -6.06 12.29
N ILE A 27 3.09 -5.37 12.11
CA ILE A 27 2.89 -3.98 12.56
C ILE A 27 3.32 -3.76 14.03
N PRO A 28 2.94 -4.59 15.03
CA PRO A 28 3.37 -4.38 16.41
C PRO A 28 4.89 -4.41 16.59
N ARG A 29 5.60 -5.22 15.80
CA ARG A 29 7.07 -5.32 15.84
C ARG A 29 7.71 -4.06 15.26
N ILE A 30 7.21 -3.57 14.12
CA ILE A 30 7.64 -2.29 13.53
C ILE A 30 7.40 -1.15 14.52
N VAL A 31 6.20 -1.07 15.10
CA VAL A 31 5.85 -0.04 16.09
C VAL A 31 6.77 -0.12 17.31
N LYS A 32 7.12 -1.33 17.79
CA LYS A 32 8.09 -1.51 18.88
C LYS A 32 9.50 -1.04 18.50
N ALA A 33 9.96 -1.33 17.29
CA ALA A 33 11.30 -0.97 16.83
C ALA A 33 11.51 0.55 16.72
N VAL A 34 10.48 1.30 16.32
CA VAL A 34 10.55 2.77 16.19
C VAL A 34 10.17 3.52 17.47
N ALA A 35 9.69 2.83 18.49
CA ALA A 35 9.24 3.46 19.71
C ALA A 35 10.38 3.78 20.67
N PRO A 36 10.21 4.77 21.56
CA PRO A 36 11.23 5.09 22.56
C PRO A 36 11.57 3.88 23.44
N PRO A 37 12.83 3.74 23.92
CA PRO A 37 13.30 2.56 24.67
C PRO A 37 12.50 2.20 25.93
N LYS A 38 11.75 3.16 26.50
CA LYS A 38 10.94 2.97 27.71
C LYS A 38 9.48 2.61 27.42
N SER A 39 9.09 2.49 26.15
CA SER A 39 7.72 2.19 25.77
C SER A 39 7.38 0.71 26.01
N LYS A 40 6.32 0.45 26.78
CA LYS A 40 5.78 -0.90 27.00
C LYS A 40 4.76 -1.21 25.90
N ILE A 41 5.25 -1.61 24.73
CA ILE A 41 4.38 -1.97 23.60
C ILE A 41 4.01 -3.45 23.67
N LEU A 42 2.70 -3.73 23.74
CA LEU A 42 2.16 -5.07 23.62
C LEU A 42 2.24 -5.53 22.16
N LEU A 43 2.91 -6.66 21.93
CA LEU A 43 3.08 -7.32 20.63
C LEU A 43 1.86 -8.15 20.19
N SER A 44 0.66 -7.62 20.42
CA SER A 44 -0.59 -8.23 19.96
C SER A 44 -0.82 -7.89 18.49
N SER A 45 -1.14 -8.88 17.66
CA SER A 45 -1.54 -8.67 16.25
C SER A 45 -2.68 -7.65 16.15
N TYR A 46 -2.68 -6.86 15.07
CA TYR A 46 -3.78 -5.94 14.78
C TYR A 46 -4.97 -6.74 14.25
N SER A 47 -6.19 -6.33 14.59
CA SER A 47 -7.38 -6.92 14.00
C SER A 47 -7.47 -6.55 12.51
N ILE A 48 -7.98 -7.46 11.69
CA ILE A 48 -8.20 -7.22 10.27
C ILE A 48 -9.67 -6.90 10.06
N ALA A 49 -9.96 -5.87 9.27
CA ALA A 49 -11.30 -5.61 8.78
C ALA A 49 -11.29 -5.45 7.27
N ASP A 50 -11.95 -6.39 6.63
CA ASP A 50 -12.25 -6.33 5.21
C ASP A 50 -13.29 -5.23 4.98
N MET A 51 -12.90 -4.19 4.24
CA MET A 51 -13.78 -3.08 3.92
C MET A 51 -14.74 -3.49 2.80
N PRO A 52 -16.00 -3.02 2.82
CA PRO A 52 -16.96 -3.36 1.79
C PRO A 52 -16.47 -2.85 0.43
N MET A 53 -16.31 -3.77 -0.51
CA MET A 53 -15.92 -3.46 -1.89
C MET A 53 -17.03 -3.88 -2.84
N PRO A 54 -17.32 -3.09 -3.90
CA PRO A 54 -18.21 -3.53 -4.96
C PRO A 54 -17.78 -4.89 -5.54
N SER A 55 -18.73 -5.81 -5.69
CA SER A 55 -18.48 -7.24 -5.95
C SER A 55 -17.85 -7.55 -7.31
N ARG A 56 -17.68 -6.54 -8.19
CA ARG A 56 -17.15 -6.67 -9.54
C ARG A 56 -16.19 -5.54 -9.93
N LEU A 57 -15.30 -5.14 -9.02
CA LEU A 57 -14.16 -4.27 -9.37
C LEU A 57 -13.01 -5.05 -10.00
N ASN A 58 -12.15 -4.30 -10.69
CA ASN A 58 -10.95 -4.74 -11.38
C ASN A 58 -11.22 -5.92 -12.33
N LYS A 59 -12.24 -5.78 -13.19
CA LYS A 59 -12.60 -6.83 -14.18
C LYS A 59 -11.43 -7.21 -15.08
N SER A 60 -10.58 -6.25 -15.43
CA SER A 60 -9.37 -6.46 -16.24
C SER A 60 -8.32 -7.32 -15.52
N CYS A 61 -8.37 -7.39 -14.18
CA CYS A 61 -7.33 -7.93 -13.31
C CYS A 61 -5.96 -7.25 -13.48
N ALA A 62 -5.88 -6.09 -14.13
CA ALA A 62 -4.65 -5.37 -14.44
C ALA A 62 -4.55 -4.01 -13.72
N ASP A 63 -5.62 -3.58 -13.05
CA ASP A 63 -5.72 -2.20 -12.54
C ASP A 63 -5.44 -2.09 -11.03
N CYS A 64 -4.92 -3.15 -10.40
CA CYS A 64 -4.78 -3.22 -8.94
C CYS A 64 -3.93 -2.09 -8.34
N GLY A 65 -2.87 -1.65 -9.04
CA GLY A 65 -2.05 -0.52 -8.64
C GLY A 65 -2.80 0.82 -8.69
N ALA A 66 -3.58 1.05 -9.76
CA ALA A 66 -4.41 2.25 -9.88
C ALA A 66 -5.50 2.26 -8.80
N TYR A 67 -6.15 1.12 -8.55
CA TYR A 67 -7.11 0.95 -7.46
C TYR A 67 -6.48 1.30 -6.11
N ALA A 68 -5.30 0.77 -5.79
CA ALA A 68 -4.61 1.03 -4.53
C ALA A 68 -4.33 2.54 -4.34
N LEU A 69 -3.81 3.21 -5.36
CA LEU A 69 -3.51 4.64 -5.31
C LEU A 69 -4.78 5.49 -5.15
N LYS A 70 -5.84 5.18 -5.90
CA LYS A 70 -7.11 5.91 -5.80
C LYS A 70 -7.79 5.71 -4.45
N HIS A 71 -7.70 4.52 -3.85
CA HIS A 71 -8.19 4.30 -2.49
C HIS A 71 -7.42 5.15 -1.47
N LEU A 72 -6.09 5.21 -1.57
CA LEU A 72 -5.27 6.06 -0.69
C LEU A 72 -5.60 7.54 -0.85
N GLU A 73 -5.78 8.00 -2.09
CA GLU A 73 -6.17 9.38 -2.39
C GLU A 73 -7.55 9.71 -1.79
N CYS A 74 -8.55 8.85 -1.97
CA CYS A 74 -9.86 9.04 -1.36
C CYS A 74 -9.79 9.10 0.16
N ILE A 75 -9.01 8.22 0.80
CA ILE A 75 -8.81 8.24 2.26
C ILE A 75 -8.16 9.56 2.70
N LEU A 76 -7.14 10.03 1.99
CA LEU A 76 -6.44 11.27 2.30
C LEU A 76 -7.34 12.50 2.16
N LEU A 77 -8.19 12.52 1.14
CA LEU A 77 -9.10 13.63 0.83
C LEU A 77 -10.46 13.53 1.54
N GLY A 78 -10.74 12.44 2.27
CA GLY A 78 -12.03 12.19 2.90
C GLY A 78 -13.17 11.95 1.90
N LEU A 79 -12.86 11.42 0.71
CA LEU A 79 -13.83 11.10 -0.34
C LEU A 79 -14.41 9.70 -0.16
N ASP A 80 -15.64 9.52 -0.67
CA ASP A 80 -16.29 8.21 -0.69
C ASP A 80 -15.55 7.27 -1.66
N LEU A 81 -15.31 6.04 -1.22
CA LEU A 81 -14.65 4.99 -1.98
C LEU A 81 -15.55 4.37 -3.05
N ILE A 82 -16.86 4.62 -2.99
CA ILE A 82 -17.82 4.26 -4.06
C ILE A 82 -17.41 4.92 -5.39
N LEU A 83 -16.68 6.04 -5.36
CA LEU A 83 -16.18 6.71 -6.55
C LEU A 83 -15.10 5.91 -7.30
N VAL A 84 -14.54 4.86 -6.70
CA VAL A 84 -13.46 4.07 -7.30
C VAL A 84 -14.04 2.84 -8.02
N GLU A 85 -14.35 3.02 -9.30
CA GLU A 85 -14.97 1.99 -10.15
C GLU A 85 -14.21 1.74 -11.47
N ASP A 86 -14.50 0.60 -12.12
CA ASP A 86 -13.78 0.15 -13.33
C ASP A 86 -13.80 1.18 -14.48
N GLU A 87 -14.91 1.92 -14.62
CA GLU A 87 -15.13 2.83 -15.75
C GLU A 87 -14.13 3.99 -15.77
N ILE A 88 -13.66 4.41 -14.59
CA ILE A 88 -12.70 5.50 -14.44
C ILE A 88 -11.24 5.04 -14.34
N MET A 89 -10.98 3.72 -14.18
CA MET A 89 -9.62 3.22 -13.92
C MET A 89 -8.67 3.43 -15.10
N SER A 90 -9.16 3.33 -16.34
CA SER A 90 -8.35 3.60 -17.52
C SER A 90 -7.86 5.05 -17.55
N GLY A 91 -8.74 6.01 -17.22
CA GLY A 91 -8.39 7.42 -17.08
C GLY A 91 -7.44 7.66 -15.91
N CYS A 92 -7.63 6.97 -14.78
CA CYS A 92 -6.71 7.04 -13.64
C CYS A 92 -5.31 6.54 -14.01
N GLN A 93 -5.21 5.42 -14.73
CA GLN A 93 -3.92 4.90 -15.22
C GLN A 93 -3.25 5.88 -16.17
N GLN A 94 -3.99 6.47 -17.09
CA GLN A 94 -3.45 7.49 -18.00
C GLN A 94 -2.94 8.71 -17.25
N LYS A 95 -3.67 9.16 -16.22
CA LYS A 95 -3.22 10.29 -15.38
C LYS A 95 -1.95 9.94 -14.61
N ILE A 96 -1.89 8.75 -14.00
CA ILE A 96 -0.69 8.28 -13.30
C ILE A 96 0.50 8.20 -14.27
N ALA A 97 0.30 7.64 -15.46
CA ALA A 97 1.35 7.54 -16.48
C ALA A 97 1.83 8.93 -16.93
N TYR A 98 0.90 9.87 -17.12
CA TYR A 98 1.21 11.25 -17.46
C TYR A 98 1.99 11.96 -16.35
N ASP A 99 1.59 11.78 -15.09
CA ASP A 99 2.28 12.39 -13.93
C ASP A 99 3.70 11.85 -13.76
N ILE A 100 3.89 10.54 -13.96
CA ILE A 100 5.22 9.93 -13.98
C ILE A 100 6.04 10.48 -15.14
N TRP A 101 5.43 10.62 -16.32
CA TRP A 101 6.11 11.19 -17.48
C TRP A 101 6.52 12.65 -17.22
N GLU A 102 5.65 13.49 -16.66
CA GLU A 102 6.01 14.86 -16.29
C GLU A 102 7.14 14.89 -15.25
N ALA A 103 7.04 14.07 -14.19
CA ALA A 103 8.07 13.97 -13.16
C ALA A 103 9.43 13.51 -13.72
N ALA A 104 9.43 12.62 -14.72
CA ALA A 104 10.66 12.16 -15.38
C ALA A 104 11.37 13.27 -16.17
N HIS A 105 10.69 14.39 -16.45
CA HIS A 105 11.28 15.56 -17.11
C HIS A 105 11.61 16.69 -16.13
N ASP A 106 11.36 16.52 -14.83
CA ASP A 106 11.72 17.50 -13.80
C ASP A 106 13.26 17.52 -13.60
N PRO A 107 13.94 18.66 -13.81
CA PRO A 107 15.40 18.74 -13.69
C PRO A 107 15.96 18.35 -12.32
N ILE A 108 15.23 18.62 -11.23
CA ILE A 108 15.64 18.26 -9.87
C ILE A 108 15.54 16.75 -9.70
N LEU A 109 14.43 16.14 -10.12
CA LEU A 109 14.25 14.69 -10.03
C LEU A 109 15.24 13.94 -10.91
N ILE A 110 15.52 14.43 -12.12
CA ILE A 110 16.56 13.88 -13.00
C ILE A 110 17.91 13.90 -12.30
N GLN A 111 18.29 15.01 -11.68
CA GLN A 111 19.56 15.11 -10.97
C GLN A 111 19.64 14.15 -9.78
N LEU A 112 18.56 14.01 -9.00
CA LEU A 112 18.49 13.06 -7.88
C LEU A 112 18.58 11.61 -8.35
N MET A 113 17.87 11.26 -9.43
CA MET A 113 17.92 9.92 -10.03
C MET A 113 19.31 9.59 -10.59
N ALA A 114 20.02 10.58 -11.17
CA ALA A 114 21.39 10.38 -11.63
C ALA A 114 22.39 10.09 -10.49
N GLN A 115 22.06 10.49 -9.26
CA GLN A 115 22.87 10.27 -8.05
C GLN A 115 22.39 9.07 -7.23
N HIS A 116 21.29 8.43 -7.63
CA HIS A 116 20.71 7.32 -6.90
C HIS A 116 21.60 6.08 -7.02
N MET A 117 22.11 5.58 -5.89
CA MET A 117 22.69 4.24 -5.79
C MET A 117 21.60 3.28 -5.29
N PRO A 118 21.23 2.24 -6.05
CA PRO A 118 20.34 1.19 -5.58
C PRO A 118 20.92 0.55 -4.32
N LEU A 119 20.08 0.30 -3.33
CA LEU A 119 20.51 -0.40 -2.13
C LEU A 119 20.64 -1.90 -2.41
N ASP A 120 21.60 -2.58 -1.78
CA ASP A 120 21.83 -4.01 -1.99
C ASP A 120 20.56 -4.85 -1.76
N PHE A 121 19.68 -4.43 -0.83
CA PHE A 121 18.40 -5.09 -0.55
C PHE A 121 17.41 -5.00 -1.72
N GLU A 122 17.47 -3.96 -2.55
CA GLU A 122 16.59 -3.81 -3.73
C GLU A 122 16.94 -4.79 -4.85
N SER A 123 18.14 -5.38 -4.79
CA SER A 123 18.60 -6.41 -5.72
C SER A 123 18.31 -7.84 -5.25
N SER A 124 17.93 -8.02 -3.98
CA SER A 124 17.75 -9.35 -3.39
C SER A 124 16.33 -9.87 -3.62
N ALA A 125 16.20 -10.98 -4.36
CA ALA A 125 14.94 -11.67 -4.61
C ALA A 125 14.44 -12.52 -3.41
N VAL A 126 15.15 -12.49 -2.27
CA VAL A 126 14.88 -13.33 -1.09
C VAL A 126 14.81 -12.46 0.15
N TYR A 127 13.68 -12.53 0.84
CA TYR A 127 13.46 -11.91 2.14
C TYR A 127 13.39 -13.05 3.18
N ASP A 128 14.48 -13.26 3.91
CA ASP A 128 14.48 -14.19 5.05
C ASP A 128 13.70 -13.55 6.19
N LEU A 129 12.51 -14.10 6.45
CA LEU A 129 11.77 -13.84 7.67
C LEU A 129 12.34 -14.80 8.71
N GLU A 130 13.28 -14.33 9.54
CA GLU A 130 13.75 -15.15 10.67
C GLU A 130 12.54 -15.52 11.55
N GLU A 131 12.28 -16.84 11.66
CA GLU A 131 11.31 -17.42 12.58
C GLU A 131 11.99 -17.57 13.96
N ASP A 132 11.51 -16.79 14.93
CA ASP A 132 11.73 -17.03 16.37
C ASP A 132 10.50 -17.71 16.98
#